data_AF-A0A662U125-F1
#
_entry.id   AF-A0A662U125-F1
#
_cell.length_a   1.000
_cell.length_b   1.000
_cell.length_c   1.000
_cell.angle_alpha   90.00
_cell.angle_beta   90.00
_cell.angle_gamma   90.00
#
_symmetry.space_group_name_H-M   'P 1'
#
loop_
_entity.id
_entity.type
_entity.pdbx_description
1 polymer ?
#
loop_
_entity_poly.entity_id
_entity_poly.type
_entity_poly.pdbx_seq_one_letter_code
_entity_poly.pdbx_strand_id
1 'polypeptide(L)'
;VRTLNFSFRTVSRRTLLALSVGGFFGVGFGVILLLTAITYLGAGKASLIASAAPVITSTIAMALLKEKFRAKVIIAAILVSIGAIMLK
;
A
#
# COMPACT_ATOMS: atom_id res chain seq x y z
N VAL A 1 13.67 -9.79 -28.53
CA VAL A 1 13.27 -8.45 -28.03
C VAL A 1 11.75 -8.43 -27.90
N ARG A 2 11.19 -8.57 -26.68
CA ARG A 2 9.74 -8.58 -26.42
C ARG A 2 9.18 -7.18 -26.70
N THR A 3 8.33 -7.05 -27.70
CA THR A 3 7.65 -5.81 -28.07
C THR A 3 6.65 -5.44 -26.97
N LEU A 4 7.00 -4.43 -26.18
CA LEU A 4 6.10 -3.78 -25.22
C LEU A 4 5.01 -3.04 -25.99
N ASN A 5 3.89 -3.71 -26.19
CA ASN A 5 2.69 -3.15 -26.79
C ASN A 5 2.03 -2.21 -25.76
N PHE A 6 2.52 -0.97 -25.68
CA PHE A 6 1.87 0.10 -24.90
C PHE A 6 0.56 0.49 -25.60
N SER A 7 -0.49 -0.28 -25.33
CA SER A 7 -1.84 0.09 -25.72
C SER A 7 -2.26 1.30 -24.90
N PHE A 8 -2.24 2.49 -25.50
CA PHE A 8 -2.85 3.70 -24.97
C PHE A 8 -4.38 3.51 -24.91
N ARG A 9 -4.85 2.75 -23.93
CA ARG A 9 -6.27 2.69 -23.59
C ARG A 9 -6.73 4.10 -23.27
N THR A 10 -7.72 4.61 -23.98
CA THR A 10 -8.39 5.88 -23.69
C THR A 10 -8.85 5.87 -22.23
N VAL A 11 -8.14 6.59 -21.38
CA VAL A 11 -8.36 6.61 -19.94
C VAL A 11 -9.73 7.24 -19.68
N SER A 12 -10.69 6.44 -19.22
CA SER A 12 -12.03 6.96 -18.93
C SER A 12 -11.97 7.95 -17.76
N ARG A 13 -12.87 8.94 -17.72
CA ARG A 13 -12.96 9.91 -16.60
C ARG A 13 -13.04 9.24 -15.24
N ARG A 14 -13.70 8.07 -15.15
CA ARG A 14 -13.79 7.27 -13.91
C ARG A 14 -12.43 6.69 -13.51
N THR A 15 -11.68 6.18 -14.48
CA THR A 15 -10.31 5.67 -14.28
C THR A 15 -9.39 6.78 -13.82
N LEU A 16 -9.50 7.97 -14.41
CA LEU A 16 -8.70 9.14 -14.08
C LEU A 16 -9.00 9.62 -12.66
N LEU A 17 -10.27 9.70 -12.27
CA LEU A 17 -10.68 10.00 -10.90
C LEU A 17 -10.17 8.96 -9.90
N ALA A 18 -10.30 7.67 -10.20
CA ALA A 18 -9.80 6.61 -9.32
C ALA A 18 -8.27 6.69 -9.13
N LEU A 19 -7.53 6.98 -10.20
CA LEU A 19 -6.07 7.20 -10.15
C LEU A 19 -5.70 8.45 -9.37
N SER A 20 -6.41 9.56 -9.55
CA SER A 20 -6.17 10.80 -8.80
C SER A 20 -6.41 10.61 -7.31
N VAL A 21 -7.51 9.95 -6.93
CA VAL A 21 -7.82 9.66 -5.53
C VAL A 21 -6.80 8.68 -4.94
N GLY A 22 -6.50 7.58 -5.66
CA GLY A 22 -5.50 6.61 -5.22
C GLY A 22 -4.10 7.21 -5.08
N GLY A 23 -3.68 8.06 -6.02
CA GLY A 23 -2.41 8.77 -5.95
C GLY A 23 -2.38 9.81 -4.83
N PHE A 24 -3.46 10.56 -4.63
CA PHE A 24 -3.55 11.53 -3.54
C PHE A 24 -3.40 10.87 -2.18
N PHE A 25 -4.14 9.79 -1.89
CA PHE A 25 -4.07 9.12 -0.60
C PHE A 25 -2.81 8.25 -0.45
N GLY A 26 -2.46 7.48 -1.48
CA GLY A 26 -1.36 6.52 -1.43
C GLY A 26 0.03 7.16 -1.52
N VAL A 27 0.18 8.24 -2.28
CA VAL A 27 1.49 8.89 -2.52
C VAL A 27 1.57 10.25 -1.86
N GLY A 28 0.54 11.10 -1.97
CA GLY A 28 0.58 12.44 -1.39
C GLY A 28 0.43 12.39 0.14
N PHE A 29 -0.78 12.10 0.58
CA PHE A 29 -1.20 12.16 1.97
C PHE A 29 -0.46 11.14 2.85
N GLY A 30 -0.35 9.89 2.38
CA GLY A 30 0.35 8.83 3.10
C GLY A 30 1.82 9.15 3.39
N VAL A 31 2.53 9.75 2.42
CA VAL A 31 3.94 10.11 2.59
C VAL A 31 4.11 11.29 3.55
N ILE A 32 3.25 12.31 3.48
CA ILE A 32 3.30 13.44 4.41
C ILE A 32 3.08 12.96 5.85
N LEU A 33 2.10 12.08 6.08
CA LEU A 33 1.84 11.47 7.39
C LEU A 33 3.03 10.64 7.89
N LEU A 34 3.66 9.86 7.02
CA LEU A 34 4.83 9.06 7.38
C LEU A 34 6.02 9.95 7.77
N LEU A 35 6.30 10.99 6.97
CA LEU A 35 7.36 11.96 7.27
C LEU A 35 7.07 12.67 8.59
N THR A 36 5.82 13.07 8.82
CA THR A 36 5.38 13.66 10.09
C THR A 36 5.64 12.70 11.26
N ALA A 37 5.26 11.43 11.12
CA ALA A 37 5.52 10.41 12.13
C ALA A 37 7.02 10.22 12.41
N ILE A 38 7.86 10.25 11.38
CA ILE A 38 9.32 10.19 11.52
C ILE A 38 9.84 11.42 12.28
N THR A 39 9.31 12.63 12.00
CA THR A 39 9.71 13.85 12.71
C THR A 39 9.36 13.82 14.19
N TYR A 40 8.18 13.30 14.57
CA TYR A 40 7.74 13.27 15.98
C TYR A 40 8.28 12.07 16.78
N LEU A 41 8.35 10.88 16.18
CA LEU A 41 8.66 9.63 16.88
C LEU A 41 10.08 9.12 16.61
N GLY A 42 10.77 9.70 15.63
CA GLY A 42 12.02 9.18 15.09
C GLY A 42 11.81 8.01 14.13
N ALA A 43 12.78 7.80 13.23
CA ALA A 43 12.68 6.80 12.15
C ALA A 43 12.41 5.37 12.66
N GLY A 44 13.02 4.96 13.78
CA GLY A 44 12.91 3.60 14.29
C GLY A 44 11.55 3.23 14.89
N LYS A 45 10.81 4.19 15.46
CA LYS A 45 9.44 3.93 15.96
C LYS A 45 8.43 4.09 14.83
N ALA A 46 8.62 5.07 13.95
CA ALA A 46 7.76 5.26 12.78
C ALA A 46 7.79 4.05 11.85
N SER A 47 8.97 3.43 11.62
CA SER A 47 9.08 2.23 10.78
C SER A 47 8.39 1.00 11.38
N LEU A 48 8.42 0.83 12.71
CA LEU A 48 7.70 -0.24 13.40
C LEU A 48 6.18 -0.09 13.30
N ILE A 49 5.67 1.15 13.33
CA ILE A 49 4.24 1.40 13.13
C ILE A 49 3.88 1.21 11.65
N ALA A 50 4.74 1.66 10.73
CA ALA A 50 4.54 1.50 9.30
C ALA A 50 4.59 0.03 8.85
N SER A 51 5.37 -0.83 9.51
CA SER A 51 5.41 -2.26 9.18
C SER A 51 4.11 -3.00 9.54
N ALA A 52 3.25 -2.42 10.38
CA ALA A 52 1.89 -2.91 10.61
C ALA A 52 0.89 -2.52 9.51
N ALA A 53 1.28 -1.63 8.57
CA ALA A 53 0.42 -1.18 7.48
C ALA A 53 -0.18 -2.32 6.64
N PRO A 54 0.50 -3.43 6.32
CA PRO A 54 -0.10 -4.55 5.59
C PRO A 54 -1.27 -5.19 6.33
N VAL A 55 -1.20 -5.25 7.66
CA VAL A 55 -2.27 -5.82 8.52
C VAL A 55 -3.50 -4.90 8.52
N ILE A 56 -3.29 -3.60 8.71
CA ILE A 56 -4.37 -2.60 8.67
C ILE A 56 -4.97 -2.53 7.25
N THR A 57 -4.13 -2.48 6.23
CA THR A 57 -4.57 -2.45 4.82
C THR A 57 -5.36 -3.69 4.46
N SER A 58 -4.91 -4.88 4.87
CA SER A 58 -5.65 -6.13 4.69
C SER A 58 -7.02 -6.07 5.39
N THR A 59 -7.08 -5.55 6.62
CA THR A 59 -8.33 -5.42 7.38
C THR A 59 -9.33 -4.49 6.71
N ILE A 60 -8.87 -3.33 6.24
CA ILE A 60 -9.70 -2.37 5.52
C ILE A 60 -10.12 -2.93 4.16
N ALA A 61 -9.23 -3.61 3.45
CA ALA A 61 -9.54 -4.27 2.18
C ALA A 61 -10.58 -5.37 2.36
N MET A 62 -10.55 -6.14 3.45
CA MET A 62 -11.60 -7.12 3.78
C MET A 62 -12.97 -6.43 3.95
N ALA A 63 -13.01 -5.30 4.65
CA ALA A 63 -14.25 -4.57 4.90
C ALA A 63 -14.80 -3.87 3.64
N LEU A 64 -13.94 -3.24 2.83
CA LEU A 64 -14.35 -2.47 1.65
C LEU A 64 -14.54 -3.32 0.39
N LEU A 65 -13.61 -4.24 0.11
CA LEU A 65 -13.56 -4.97 -1.16
C LEU A 65 -14.40 -6.26 -1.12
N LYS A 66 -14.80 -6.74 0.06
CA LYS A 66 -15.58 -7.99 0.27
C LYS A 66 -14.96 -9.21 -0.45
N GLU A 67 -13.66 -9.22 -0.71
CA GLU A 67 -13.01 -10.32 -1.43
C GLU A 67 -12.95 -11.61 -0.60
N LYS A 68 -13.20 -12.76 -1.25
CA LYS A 68 -13.05 -14.09 -0.65
C LYS A 68 -11.57 -14.38 -0.38
N PHE A 69 -11.26 -14.59 0.90
CA PHE A 69 -9.95 -15.01 1.42
C PHE A 69 -9.25 -16.03 0.51
N ARG A 70 -8.16 -15.62 -0.14
CA ARG A 70 -7.13 -16.56 -0.62
C ARG A 70 -6.03 -16.61 0.42
N ALA A 71 -5.81 -17.78 1.03
CA ALA A 71 -4.78 -18.01 2.06
C ALA A 71 -3.38 -17.49 1.65
N LYS A 72 -3.11 -17.42 0.35
CA LYS A 72 -1.91 -16.82 -0.24
C LYS A 72 -1.66 -15.35 0.17
N VAL A 73 -2.72 -14.55 0.36
CA VAL A 73 -2.60 -13.13 0.75
C VAL A 73 -2.17 -12.98 2.20
N ILE A 74 -2.68 -13.83 3.09
CA ILE A 74 -2.26 -13.85 4.50
C ILE A 74 -0.80 -14.27 4.60
N ILE A 75 -0.41 -15.34 3.88
CA ILE A 75 0.97 -15.82 3.87
C ILE A 75 1.91 -14.71 3.37
N ALA A 76 1.53 -13.99 2.31
CA ALA A 76 2.30 -12.85 1.81
C ALA A 76 2.39 -11.71 2.85
N ALA A 77 1.30 -11.37 3.52
CA ALA A 77 1.29 -10.32 4.55
C ALA A 77 2.18 -10.69 5.75
N ILE A 78 2.14 -11.95 6.20
CA ILE A 78 2.99 -12.48 7.26
C ILE A 78 4.46 -12.43 6.82
N LEU A 79 4.77 -12.88 5.60
CA LEU A 79 6.15 -12.93 5.09
C LEU A 79 6.76 -11.53 4.96
N VAL A 80 5.97 -10.55 4.49
CA VAL A 80 6.38 -9.14 4.41
C VAL A 80 6.61 -8.55 5.80
N SER A 81 5.72 -8.85 6.75
CA SER A 81 5.85 -8.38 8.14
C SER A 81 7.11 -8.95 8.80
N ILE A 82 7.41 -10.23 8.60
CA ILE A 82 8.63 -10.88 9.10
C ILE A 82 9.87 -10.26 8.46
N GLY A 83 9.88 -10.07 7.13
CA GLY A 83 10.98 -9.42 6.43
C GLY A 83 11.25 -7.99 6.92
N ALA A 84 10.19 -7.22 7.19
CA ALA A 84 10.31 -5.86 7.72
C ALA A 84 10.89 -5.84 9.16
N ILE A 85 10.57 -6.85 9.98
CA ILE A 85 11.13 -6.99 11.33
C ILE A 85 12.60 -7.40 11.29
N MET A 86 13.00 -8.27 10.36
CA MET A 86 14.39 -8.74 10.22
C MET A 86 15.36 -7.70 9.65
N LEU A 87 14.85 -6.63 9.02
CA LEU A 87 15.68 -5.56 8.45
C LEU A 87 16.17 -4.54 9.52
N LYS A 88 15.73 -4.70 10.77
CA LYS A 88 16.18 -3.91 11.92
C LYS A 88 17.40 -4.55 12.58
#